data_AF-A0A0Q4FZZ4-F1
#
_entry.id   AF-A0A0Q4FZZ4-F1
#
_cell.length_a   1.000
_cell.length_b   1.000
_cell.length_c   1.000
_cell.angle_alpha   90.00
_cell.angle_beta   90.00
_cell.angle_gamma   90.00
#
_symmetry.space_group_name_H-M   'P 1'
#
loop_
_entity.id
_entity.type
_entity.pdbx_description
1 polymer ?
#
loop_
_entity_poly.entity_id
_entity_poly.type
_entity_poly.pdbx_seq_one_letter_code
_entity_poly.pdbx_strand_id
1 'polypeptide(L)'
;MVGDSSDDSLRRRIRAQGNFIEYVPLGLIGLGLVEAHTAPAWLVVVIGGALAFGRLLHAIGMFRTSQSLRGIGMVLTYLALLLAAGRLLVSL
;
A
#
# COMPACT_ATOMS: atom_id res chain seq x y z
N MET A 1 9.45 23.35 -0.01
CA MET A 1 8.76 24.57 0.44
C MET A 1 7.40 24.16 0.97
N VAL A 2 7.22 24.15 2.30
CA VAL A 2 5.91 23.96 2.92
C VAL A 2 5.30 25.35 3.02
N GLY A 3 4.18 25.58 2.33
CA GLY A 3 3.37 26.77 2.55
C GLY A 3 2.86 26.73 3.99
N ASP A 4 3.20 27.74 4.78
CA ASP A 4 2.97 27.81 6.22
C ASP A 4 1.50 28.12 6.53
N SER A 5 0.61 27.22 6.11
CA SER A 5 -0.76 27.19 6.60
C SER A 5 -0.78 26.36 7.87
N SER A 6 -1.36 26.93 8.91
CA SER A 6 -1.71 26.32 10.20
C SER A 6 -2.82 25.25 10.08
N ASP A 7 -3.10 24.78 8.85
CA ASP A 7 -4.13 23.79 8.57
C ASP A 7 -3.55 22.37 8.68
N ASP A 8 -3.66 21.81 9.88
CA ASP A 8 -3.29 20.42 10.17
C ASP A 8 -4.06 19.40 9.32
N SER A 9 -5.28 19.71 8.88
CA SER A 9 -6.06 18.83 8.01
C SER A 9 -5.44 18.75 6.61
N LEU A 10 -5.06 19.90 6.05
CA LEU A 10 -4.35 19.93 4.76
C LEU A 10 -3.02 19.17 4.83
N ARG A 11 -2.23 19.40 5.90
CA ARG A 11 -0.96 18.69 6.12
C ARG A 11 -1.16 17.17 6.19
N ARG A 12 -2.20 16.69 6.88
CA ARG A 12 -2.53 15.25 6.95
C ARG A 12 -2.91 14.67 5.59
N ARG A 13 -3.68 15.40 4.78
CA ARG A 13 -4.08 14.97 3.43
C ARG A 13 -2.88 14.87 2.47
N ILE A 14 -1.98 15.86 2.51
CA ILE A 14 -0.74 15.84 1.73
C ILE A 14 0.12 14.63 2.12
N ARG A 15 0.30 14.40 3.43
CA ARG A 15 1.04 13.22 3.91
C ARG A 15 0.36 11.92 3.50
N ALA A 16 -0.97 11.85 3.56
CA ALA A 16 -1.70 10.66 3.15
C ALA A 16 -1.48 10.32 1.68
N GLN A 17 -1.52 11.33 0.80
CA GLN A 17 -1.25 11.15 -0.61
C GLN A 17 0.23 10.80 -0.87
N GLY A 18 1.17 11.49 -0.22
CA GLY A 18 2.60 11.19 -0.31
C GLY A 18 2.90 9.74 0.07
N ASN A 19 2.36 9.27 1.19
CA ASN A 19 2.50 7.88 1.62
C ASN A 19 1.83 6.92 0.64
N PHE A 20 0.81 7.33 -0.12
CA PHE A 20 0.14 6.44 -1.09
C PHE A 20 1.02 6.20 -2.32
N ILE A 21 1.58 7.27 -2.87
CA ILE A 21 2.42 7.19 -4.07
C ILE A 21 3.78 6.51 -3.82
N GLU A 22 4.21 6.38 -2.57
CA GLU A 22 5.44 5.65 -2.21
C GLU A 22 5.35 4.13 -2.41
N TYR A 23 4.19 3.53 -2.13
CA TYR A 23 4.05 2.06 -2.11
C TYR A 23 3.15 1.51 -3.21
N VAL A 24 2.08 2.22 -3.56
CA VAL A 24 1.06 1.70 -4.47
C VAL A 24 1.57 1.49 -5.90
N PRO A 25 2.36 2.41 -6.50
CA PRO A 25 2.90 2.19 -7.84
C PRO A 25 3.74 0.90 -7.92
N LEU A 26 4.63 0.70 -6.95
CA LEU A 26 5.45 -0.51 -6.88
C LEU A 26 4.59 -1.76 -6.66
N GLY A 27 3.59 -1.69 -5.79
CA GLY A 27 2.67 -2.81 -5.53
C GLY A 27 1.86 -3.20 -6.75
N LEU A 28 1.36 -2.23 -7.54
CA LEU A 28 0.62 -2.50 -8.77
C LEU A 28 1.52 -3.06 -9.87
N ILE A 29 2.74 -2.55 -10.03
CA ILE A 29 3.72 -3.11 -10.97
C ILE A 29 4.06 -4.55 -10.58
N GLY A 30 4.35 -4.80 -9.30
CA GLY A 30 4.63 -6.14 -8.79
C GLY A 30 3.47 -7.10 -9.00
N LEU A 31 2.23 -6.66 -8.75
CA LEU A 31 1.03 -7.46 -8.96
C LEU A 31 0.83 -7.83 -10.45
N GLY A 32 1.01 -6.86 -11.35
CA GLY A 32 0.93 -7.09 -12.79
C GLY A 32 2.02 -8.05 -13.29
N LEU A 33 3.23 -7.95 -12.75
CA LEU A 33 4.31 -8.91 -13.05
C LEU A 33 3.97 -10.32 -12.53
N VAL A 34 3.37 -10.45 -11.35
CA VAL A 34 2.93 -11.74 -10.80
C VAL A 34 1.87 -12.37 -11.71
N GLU A 35 0.89 -11.59 -12.16
CA GLU A 35 -0.13 -12.05 -13.11
C GLU A 35 0.49 -12.45 -14.46
N ALA A 36 1.45 -11.68 -14.98
CA ALA A 36 2.16 -11.97 -16.22
C ALA A 36 2.97 -13.29 -16.16
N HIS A 37 3.46 -13.70 -14.98
CA HIS A 37 4.14 -14.99 -14.75
C HIS A 37 3.16 -16.13 -14.46
N THR A 38 1.94 -16.07 -15.01
CA THR A 38 0.90 -17.11 -14.94
C THR A 38 0.60 -17.61 -13.52
N ALA A 39 0.71 -16.72 -12.52
CA ALA A 39 0.34 -17.04 -11.16
C ALA A 39 -1.17 -17.37 -11.07
N PRO A 40 -1.55 -18.28 -10.14
CA PRO A 40 -2.96 -18.63 -9.99
C PRO A 40 -3.76 -17.40 -9.54
N ALA A 41 -4.97 -17.23 -10.11
CA ALA A 41 -5.79 -16.03 -9.91
C ALA A 41 -6.05 -15.70 -8.42
N TRP A 42 -6.21 -16.72 -7.57
CA TRP A 42 -6.41 -16.52 -6.14
C TRP A 42 -5.23 -15.77 -5.48
N LEU A 43 -3.99 -16.01 -5.92
CA LEU A 43 -2.81 -15.37 -5.37
C LEU A 43 -2.76 -13.89 -5.76
N VAL A 44 -3.11 -13.58 -7.01
CA VAL A 44 -3.24 -12.20 -7.50
C VAL A 44 -4.29 -11.45 -6.69
N VAL A 45 -5.46 -12.06 -6.47
CA VAL A 45 -6.54 -11.46 -5.64
C VAL A 45 -6.08 -11.26 -4.19
N VAL A 46 -5.36 -12.20 -3.60
CA VAL A 46 -4.84 -12.06 -2.22
C VAL A 46 -3.84 -10.91 -2.13
N ILE A 47 -2.88 -10.81 -3.04
CA ILE A 47 -1.86 -9.75 -3.02
C ILE A 47 -2.53 -8.38 -3.27
N GLY A 48 -3.37 -8.28 -4.29
CA GLY A 48 -4.09 -7.05 -4.62
C GLY A 48 -5.05 -6.62 -3.51
N GLY A 49 -5.77 -7.57 -2.92
CA GLY A 49 -6.67 -7.34 -1.79
C GLY A 49 -5.94 -6.87 -0.54
N ALA A 50 -4.81 -7.50 -0.20
CA ALA A 50 -3.97 -7.08 0.92
C ALA A 50 -3.40 -5.67 0.72
N LEU A 51 -2.95 -5.35 -0.50
CA LEU A 51 -2.49 -4.00 -0.85
C LEU A 51 -3.61 -2.98 -0.72
N ALA A 52 -4.76 -3.22 -1.37
CA ALA A 52 -5.89 -2.30 -1.35
C ALA A 52 -6.44 -2.06 0.07
N PHE A 53 -6.67 -3.14 0.82
CA PHE A 53 -7.18 -3.06 2.19
C PHE A 53 -6.17 -2.42 3.14
N GLY A 54 -4.88 -2.77 3.01
CA GLY A 54 -3.80 -2.14 3.78
C GLY A 54 -3.73 -0.63 3.57
N ARG A 55 -3.79 -0.17 2.33
CA ARG A 55 -3.77 1.27 1.99
C ARG A 55 -5.04 1.99 2.48
N LEU A 56 -6.20 1.34 2.39
CA LEU A 56 -7.45 1.89 2.91
C LEU A 56 -7.39 2.07 4.44
N LEU A 57 -6.98 1.02 5.18
CA LEU A 57 -6.82 1.09 6.64
C LEU A 57 -5.78 2.14 7.03
N HIS A 58 -4.67 2.22 6.31
CA HIS A 58 -3.63 3.21 6.59
C HIS A 58 -4.16 4.65 6.41
N ALA A 59 -4.89 4.91 5.32
CA ALA A 59 -5.52 6.21 5.07
C ALA A 59 -6.55 6.57 6.15
N ILE A 60 -7.44 5.63 6.51
CA ILE A 60 -8.40 5.82 7.61
C ILE A 60 -7.67 6.12 8.92
N GLY A 61 -6.58 5.40 9.20
CA GLY A 61 -5.76 5.62 10.39
C GLY A 61 -5.11 7.00 10.43
N MET A 62 -4.69 7.56 9.28
CA MET A 62 -4.20 8.93 9.20
C MET A 62 -5.30 9.96 9.44
N PHE A 63 -6.49 9.78 8.86
CA PHE A 63 -7.61 10.70 9.05
C PHE A 63 -8.17 10.67 10.47
N ARG A 64 -8.23 9.48 11.09
CA ARG A 64 -8.70 9.29 12.48
C ARG A 64 -7.59 9.39 13.52
N THR A 65 -6.37 9.75 13.12
CA THR A 65 -5.17 9.79 14.00
C THR A 65 -4.94 8.50 14.82
N SER A 66 -5.36 7.35 14.29
CA SER A 66 -5.25 6.04 14.95
C SER A 66 -3.94 5.38 14.56
N GLN A 67 -3.02 5.23 15.53
CA GLN A 67 -1.73 4.57 15.31
C GLN A 67 -1.90 3.08 14.97
N SER A 68 -2.87 2.40 15.59
CA SER A 68 -3.13 0.98 15.35
C SER A 68 -3.58 0.73 13.90
N LEU A 69 -4.52 1.53 13.38
CA LEU A 69 -4.98 1.39 12.00
C LEU A 69 -3.86 1.71 10.99
N ARG A 70 -3.02 2.71 11.29
CA ARG A 70 -1.84 3.02 10.47
C ARG A 70 -0.86 1.84 10.44
N GLY A 71 -0.57 1.25 11.60
CA GLY A 71 0.33 0.11 11.75
C GLY A 71 -0.18 -1.12 11.01
N ILE A 72 -1.43 -1.53 11.24
CA ILE A 72 -2.05 -2.68 10.56
C ILE A 72 -2.05 -2.45 9.03
N GLY A 73 -2.40 -1.24 8.58
CA GLY A 73 -2.37 -0.88 7.17
C GLY A 73 -0.98 -0.98 6.54
N MET A 74 0.07 -0.56 7.26
CA MET A 74 1.45 -0.73 6.79
C MET A 74 1.89 -2.19 6.74
N VAL A 75 1.56 -2.99 7.76
CA VAL A 75 1.89 -4.42 7.79
C VAL A 75 1.27 -5.16 6.59
N LEU A 76 -0.01 -4.90 6.29
CA LEU A 76 -0.68 -5.48 5.12
C LEU A 76 -0.04 -5.01 3.80
N THR A 77 0.33 -3.73 3.70
CA THR A 77 1.01 -3.18 2.52
C THR A 77 2.34 -3.88 2.28
N TYR A 78 3.18 -4.03 3.32
CA TYR A 78 4.45 -4.73 3.21
C TYR A 78 4.28 -6.22 2.94
N LEU A 79 3.28 -6.86 3.53
CA LEU A 79 2.98 -8.27 3.26
C LEU A 79 2.65 -8.48 1.77
N ALA A 80 1.83 -7.60 1.18
CA ALA A 80 1.54 -7.66 -0.26
C ALA A 80 2.80 -7.51 -1.11
N LEU A 81 3.68 -6.55 -0.78
CA LEU A 81 4.94 -6.34 -1.49
C LEU A 81 5.89 -7.54 -1.37
N LEU A 82 6.03 -8.12 -0.17
CA LEU A 82 6.87 -9.29 0.07
C LEU A 82 6.35 -10.54 -0.63
N LEU A 83 5.02 -10.75 -0.64
CA LEU A 83 4.41 -11.86 -1.37
C LEU A 83 4.62 -11.73 -2.88
N ALA A 84 4.46 -10.52 -3.44
CA ALA A 84 4.74 -10.28 -4.85
C ALA A 84 6.21 -10.52 -5.18
N ALA A 85 7.13 -9.94 -4.40
CA ALA A 85 8.57 -10.12 -4.60
C ALA A 85 8.99 -11.60 -4.48
N GLY A 86 8.52 -12.30 -3.43
CA GLY A 86 8.82 -13.72 -3.23
C GLY A 86 8.29 -14.58 -4.37
N ARG A 87 7.06 -14.34 -4.85
CA ARG A 87 6.51 -15.07 -6.00
C ARG A 87 7.29 -14.82 -7.28
N LEU A 88 7.76 -13.59 -7.51
CA LEU A 88 8.57 -13.26 -8.69
C LEU A 88 9.94 -13.91 -8.65
N LEU A 89 10.60 -13.92 -7.48
CA LEU A 89 11.93 -14.54 -7.31
C LEU A 89 11.91 -16.05 -7.54
N VAL A 90 10.82 -16.74 -7.18
CA VAL A 90 10.67 -18.20 -7.39
C VAL A 90 10.29 -18.55 -8.84
N SER A 91 9.91 -17.57 -9.65
CA SER A 91 9.59 -17.77 -11.07
C SER A 91 10.65 -17.27 -12.06
N LEU A 92 11.81 -16.88 -11.56
CA LEU A 92 13.01 -16.71 -12.38
C LEU A 92 13.53 -18.08 -12.83
#